data_AF-W1V3K5-F1
#
_entry.id   AF-W1V3K5-F1
#
_cell.length_a   1.000
_cell.length_b   1.000
_cell.length_c   1.000
_cell.angle_alpha   90.00
_cell.angle_beta   90.00
_cell.angle_gamma   90.00
#
_symmetry.space_group_name_H-M   'P 1'
#
loop_
_entity.id
_entity.type
_entity.pdbx_description
1 polymer ?
#
loop_
_entity_poly.entity_id
_entity_poly.type
_entity_poly.pdbx_seq_one_letter_code
_entity_poly.pdbx_strand_id
1 'polypeptide(L)' 'MPGEDFAWYLQDKPGCFAFIGIQNPEVEATYDHHNNRFNMDDTVLSAASAVYAEYALLGYKKINKF' A
#
# COMPACT_ATOMS: atom_id res chain seq x y z
N MET A 1 -1.16 -15.84 -6.70
CA MET A 1 -1.74 -14.48 -6.53
C MET A 1 -3.06 -14.65 -5.79
N PRO A 2 -3.21 -14.14 -4.56
CA PRO A 2 -4.52 -14.05 -3.92
C PRO A 2 -5.43 -13.12 -4.75
N GLY A 3 -6.75 -13.36 -4.68
CA GLY A 3 -7.72 -12.40 -5.19
C GLY A 3 -7.89 -11.27 -4.17
N GLU A 4 -8.02 -10.03 -4.65
CA GLU A 4 -8.17 -8.83 -3.84
C GLU A 4 -9.48 -8.13 -4.24
N ASP A 5 -10.38 -7.91 -3.29
CA ASP A 5 -11.72 -7.36 -3.58
C ASP A 5 -11.70 -5.87 -3.92
N PHE A 6 -10.59 -5.17 -3.64
CA PHE A 6 -10.36 -3.80 -4.13
C PHE A 6 -10.54 -3.67 -5.66
N ALA A 7 -10.29 -4.75 -6.41
CA ALA A 7 -10.54 -4.82 -7.85
C ALA A 7 -11.99 -4.48 -8.23
N TRP A 8 -12.95 -4.73 -7.33
CA TRP A 8 -14.36 -4.37 -7.54
C TRP A 8 -14.54 -2.85 -7.68
N TYR A 9 -13.88 -2.05 -6.83
CA TYR A 9 -13.95 -0.58 -6.91
C TYR A 9 -13.35 -0.04 -8.21
N LEU A 10 -12.30 -0.69 -8.72
CA LEU A 10 -11.61 -0.30 -9.94
C LEU A 10 -12.42 -0.61 -11.22
N GLN A 11 -13.52 -1.36 -11.13
CA GLN A 11 -14.45 -1.54 -12.25
C GLN A 11 -15.20 -0.25 -12.59
N ASP A 12 -15.54 0.55 -11.57
CA ASP A 12 -16.40 1.72 -11.72
C ASP A 12 -15.67 3.06 -11.62
N LYS A 13 -14.54 3.11 -10.88
CA LYS A 13 -13.78 4.34 -10.63
C LYS A 13 -12.33 4.18 -11.05
N PRO A 14 -11.75 5.18 -11.77
CA PRO A 14 -10.32 5.22 -11.99
C PRO A 14 -9.59 5.25 -10.65
N GLY A 15 -8.68 4.30 -10.44
CA GLY A 15 -7.93 4.18 -9.20
C GLY A 15 -6.63 3.41 -9.42
N CYS A 16 -5.91 3.21 -8.33
CA CYS A 16 -4.64 2.50 -8.30
C CYS A 16 -4.59 1.62 -7.06
N PHE A 17 -4.02 0.42 -7.20
CA PHE A 17 -3.66 -0.44 -6.09
C PHE A 17 -2.13 -0.53 -6.04
N ALA A 18 -1.54 -0.27 -4.88
CA ALA A 18 -0.09 -0.21 -4.71
C ALA A 18 0.37 -1.17 -3.61
N PHE A 19 1.55 -1.74 -3.80
CA PHE A 19 2.22 -2.53 -2.77
C PHE A 19 3.27 -1.69 -2.06
N ILE A 20 3.31 -1.78 -0.74
CA ILE A 20 4.38 -1.25 0.09
C ILE A 20 5.28 -2.42 0.48
N GLY A 21 6.58 -2.30 0.23
CA GLY A 21 7.56 -3.31 0.62
C GLY A 21 7.68 -3.36 2.14
N ILE A 22 7.41 -4.52 2.73
CA ILE A 22 7.51 -4.77 4.18
C ILE A 22 8.52 -5.87 4.53
N GLN A 23 9.19 -6.44 3.51
CA GLN A 23 10.11 -7.56 3.70
C GLN A 23 11.44 -7.05 4.25
N ASN A 24 11.88 -7.60 5.38
CA ASN A 24 13.15 -7.26 6.00
C ASN A 24 13.72 -8.49 6.78
N PRO A 25 14.86 -9.06 6.35
CA PRO A 25 15.50 -10.18 7.05
C PRO A 25 15.99 -9.85 8.47
N GLU A 26 16.33 -8.59 8.78
CA GLU A 26 16.87 -8.18 10.09
C GLU A 26 15.84 -8.32 11.21
N VAL A 27 14.55 -8.27 10.87
CA VAL A 27 13.42 -8.41 11.79
C VAL A 27 12.58 -9.67 11.51
N GLU A 28 13.15 -10.64 10.78
CA GLU A 28 12.47 -11.89 10.39
C GLU A 28 11.15 -11.69 9.62
N ALA A 29 10.96 -10.54 8.96
CA ALA A 29 9.84 -10.24 8.08
C ALA A 29 10.08 -10.83 6.68
N THR A 30 10.16 -12.16 6.60
CA THR A 30 10.48 -12.89 5.35
C THR A 30 9.44 -13.96 4.99
N TYR A 31 8.44 -14.16 5.83
CA TYR A 31 7.34 -15.09 5.61
C TYR A 31 6.19 -14.42 4.88
N ASP A 32 5.56 -15.16 3.96
CA ASP A 32 4.43 -14.67 3.17
C ASP A 32 3.20 -14.31 4.02
N HIS A 33 2.33 -13.46 3.45
CA HIS A 33 0.98 -13.25 3.96
C HIS A 33 0.26 -14.60 4.13
N HIS A 34 -0.51 -14.75 5.21
CA HIS A 34 -1.18 -16.00 5.65
C HIS A 34 -0.28 -17.09 6.27
N ASN A 35 1.00 -16.84 6.50
CA ASN A 35 1.85 -17.73 7.29
C ASN A 35 1.66 -17.50 8.81
N ASN A 36 1.70 -18.56 9.63
CA ASN A 36 1.65 -18.44 11.11
C ASN A 36 2.84 -17.68 11.72
N ARG A 37 3.92 -17.48 10.95
CA ARG A 37 5.09 -16.69 11.33
C ARG A 37 5.14 -15.34 10.62
N PHE A 38 4.03 -14.90 10.03
CA PHE A 38 3.97 -13.61 9.36
C PHE A 38 4.45 -12.50 10.31
N ASN A 39 5.39 -11.71 9.81
CA ASN A 39 5.88 -10.49 10.44
C ASN A 39 6.12 -9.44 9.35
N MET A 40 6.23 -8.17 9.73
CA MET A 40 6.49 -7.07 8.83
C MET A 40 7.52 -6.11 9.41
N ASP A 41 8.26 -5.43 8.54
CA ASP A 41 9.07 -4.27 8.92
C ASP A 41 8.14 -3.08 9.23
N ASP A 42 8.00 -2.72 10.50
CA ASP A 42 7.15 -1.60 10.93
C ASP A 42 7.81 -0.22 10.77
N THR A 43 9.12 -0.17 10.47
CA THR A 43 9.82 1.08 10.19
C THR A 43 9.30 1.76 8.92
N VAL A 44 8.67 1.00 8.02
CA VAL A 44 8.09 1.49 6.76
C VAL A 44 6.75 2.19 6.94
N LEU A 45 6.10 2.08 8.11
CA LEU A 45 4.74 2.62 8.34
C LEU A 45 4.65 4.12 8.10
N SER A 46 5.65 4.88 8.54
CA SER A 46 5.69 6.34 8.30
C SER A 46 5.77 6.65 6.81
N ALA A 47 6.64 5.97 6.07
CA ALA A 47 6.78 6.17 4.62
C ALA A 47 5.51 5.74 3.87
N ALA A 48 4.91 4.61 4.25
CA ALA A 48 3.64 4.14 3.71
C ALA A 48 2.53 5.19 3.88
N SER A 49 2.40 5.77 5.08
CA SER A 49 1.42 6.82 5.35
C SER A 49 1.65 8.08 4.49
N ALA A 50 2.91 8.44 4.26
CA ALA A 50 3.28 9.58 3.44
C ALA A 50 2.91 9.37 1.96
N VAL A 51 3.03 8.15 1.43
CA VAL A 51 2.58 7.83 0.07
C VAL A 51 1.08 8.11 -0.11
N TYR A 52 0.23 7.71 0.83
CA TYR A 52 -1.21 7.99 0.77
C TYR A 52 -1.51 9.49 0.88
N ALA A 53 -0.84 10.19 1.81
CA ALA A 53 -1.02 11.63 1.98
C ALA A 53 -0.61 12.41 0.72
N GLU A 54 0.56 12.10 0.15
CA GLU A 54 1.05 12.74 -1.06
C GLU A 54 0.14 12.42 -2.26
N TYR A 55 -0.31 11.17 -2.41
CA TYR A 55 -1.25 10.81 -3.47
C TYR A 55 -2.54 11.62 -3.41
N ALA A 56 -3.11 11.79 -2.21
CA ALA A 56 -4.31 12.60 -2.00
C ALA A 56 -4.06 14.08 -2.30
N LEU A 57 -2.94 14.65 -1.83
CA LEU A 57 -2.58 16.05 -2.06
C LEU A 57 -2.33 16.34 -3.54
N LEU A 58 -1.57 15.49 -4.23
CA LEU A 58 -1.31 15.62 -5.67
C LEU A 58 -2.59 15.46 -6.49
N GLY A 59 -3.44 14.49 -6.14
CA GLY A 59 -4.75 14.31 -6.76
C GLY A 59 -5.63 15.55 -6.60
N TYR A 60 -5.70 16.09 -5.39
CA TYR A 60 -6.45 17.31 -5.09
C TYR A 60 -5.93 18.51 -5.88
N LYS A 61 -4.62 18.75 -5.91
CA LYS A 61 -4.00 19.84 -6.69
C LYS A 61 -4.31 19.71 -8.18
N LYS A 62 -4.20 18.49 -8.74
CA LYS A 62 -4.50 18.21 -10.15
C LYS A 62 -5.96 18.53 -10.51
N ILE A 63 -6.90 18.21 -9.63
CA ILE A 63 -8.33 18.47 -9.85
C ILE A 63 -8.64 19.97 -9.71
N ASN A 64 -8.05 20.65 -8.73
CA ASN A 64 -8.39 22.03 -8.40
C ASN A 64 -7.53 23.10 -9.11
N LYS A 65 -6.61 22.70 -10.01
CA LYS A 65 -5.78 23.59 -10.85
C LYS A 65 -5.11 24.76 -10.08
N PHE A 66 -4.48 24.45 -8.96
CA PHE A 66 -3.51 25.36 -8.34
C PHE A 66 -2.12 25.13 -8.90
#